data_AF-A0A177B4G9-F1
#
_entry.id   AF-A0A177B4G9-F1
#
_cell.length_a   1.000
_cell.length_b   1.000
_cell.length_c   1.000
_cell.angle_alpha   90.00
_cell.angle_beta   90.00
_cell.angle_gamma   90.00
#
_symmetry.space_group_name_H-M   'P 1'
#
loop_
_entity.id
_entity.type
_entity.pdbx_description
1 polymer ?
#
loop_
_entity_poly.entity_id
_entity_poly.type
_entity_poly.pdbx_seq_one_letter_code
_entity_poly.pdbx_strand_id
1 'polypeptide(L)' 'MTIFVGDRVRLRKDYDTNVKIRKRAFDLSFSNEIYTILKRNVNSYTIENEETNKRKSVTVNQIKMIP' A
#
# COMPACT_ATOMS: atom_id res chain seq x y z
N MET A 1 10.25 -7.83 9.35
CA MET A 1 10.27 -6.46 8.80
C MET A 1 9.38 -5.61 9.68
N THR A 2 9.95 -4.66 10.41
CA THR A 2 9.20 -3.82 11.34
C THR A 2 8.98 -2.48 10.65
N ILE A 3 7.72 -2.06 10.59
CA ILE A 3 7.30 -0.86 9.87
C ILE A 3 6.97 0.22 10.89
N PHE A 4 7.56 1.40 10.72
CA PHE A 4 7.43 2.54 11.62
C PHE A 4 6.64 3.69 10.98
N VAL A 5 6.16 4.60 11.83
CA VAL A 5 5.56 5.85 11.38
C VAL A 5 6.67 6.70 10.76
N GLY A 6 6.42 7.26 9.57
CA GLY A 6 7.39 7.98 8.75
C GLY A 6 8.03 7.14 7.64
N ASP A 7 7.85 5.81 7.64
CA ASP A 7 8.41 4.96 6.58
C ASP A 7 7.68 5.15 5.25
N ARG A 8 8.45 5.07 4.16
CA ARG A 8 7.95 5.11 2.78
C ARG A 8 7.62 3.71 2.31
N VAL A 9 6.40 3.53 1.81
CA VAL A 9 5.84 2.26 1.37
C VAL A 9 5.19 2.38 0.00
N ARG A 10 5.18 1.27 -0.74
CA ARG A 10 4.33 1.09 -1.92
C ARG A 10 3.15 0.21 -1.59
N LEU A 11 2.01 0.53 -2.18
CA LEU A 11 0.83 -0.31 -2.11
C LEU A 11 0.87 -1.38 -3.20
N ARG A 12 0.37 -2.57 -2.89
CA ARG A 12 -0.01 -3.53 -3.92
C ARG A 12 -1.18 -2.94 -4.70
N LYS A 13 -1.12 -2.89 -6.03
CA LYS A 13 -2.31 -2.53 -6.82
C LYS A 13 -3.34 -3.60 -6.59
N ASP A 14 -4.51 -3.25 -6.06
CA ASP A 14 -5.71 -4.07 -6.23
C ASP A 14 -6.21 -3.72 -7.64
N TYR A 15 -5.88 -4.53 -8.65
CA TYR A 15 -6.58 -4.38 -9.93
C TYR A 15 -8.04 -4.73 -9.65
N ASP A 16 -8.85 -3.68 -9.67
CA ASP A 16 -10.29 -3.69 -9.53
C ASP A 16 -10.91 -4.90 -10.24
N THR A 17 -11.86 -5.54 -9.58
CA THR A 17 -12.62 -6.75 -9.93
C THR A 17 -13.32 -6.74 -11.31
N ASN A 18 -13.07 -5.72 -12.14
CA ASN A 18 -13.59 -5.54 -13.49
C ASN A 18 -12.62 -5.96 -14.62
N VAL A 19 -11.60 -6.77 -14.31
CA VAL A 19 -10.72 -7.35 -15.35
C VAL A 19 -11.28 -8.69 -15.81
N LYS A 20 -11.51 -8.86 -17.12
CA LYS A 20 -11.95 -10.13 -17.76
C LYS A 20 -11.08 -11.34 -17.42
N ILE A 21 -9.87 -11.13 -16.91
CA ILE A 21 -8.91 -12.17 -16.57
C ILE A 21 -8.41 -11.88 -15.15
N ARG A 22 -8.76 -12.75 -14.20
CA ARG A 22 -8.22 -12.69 -12.83
C ARG A 22 -6.71 -12.92 -12.89
N LYS A 23 -5.92 -11.85 -12.71
CA LYS A 23 -4.48 -12.01 -12.45
C LYS A 23 -4.29 -12.63 -11.07
N ARG A 24 -3.41 -13.63 -10.97
CA ARG A 24 -3.07 -14.26 -9.69
C ARG A 24 -2.42 -13.22 -8.77
N ALA A 25 -2.59 -13.34 -7.46
CA ALA A 25 -2.05 -12.39 -6.47
C ALA A 25 -0.55 -12.07 -6.66
N PHE A 26 0.22 -13.03 -7.17
CA PHE A 26 1.66 -12.95 -7.43
C PHE A 26 2.03 -12.06 -8.64
N ASP A 27 1.10 -11.86 -9.58
CA ASP A 27 1.27 -11.04 -10.80
C ASP A 27 0.90 -9.56 -10.58
N LEU A 28 0.39 -9.18 -9.41
CA LEU A 28 0.04 -7.79 -9.14
C LEU A 28 1.29 -7.00 -8.74
N SER A 29 1.71 -6.13 -9.66
CA SER A 29 2.75 -5.13 -9.42
C SER A 29 2.35 -4.18 -8.29
N PHE A 30 3.35 -3.75 -7.53
CA PHE A 30 3.18 -2.62 -6.62
C PHE A 30 2.90 -1.34 -7.43
N SER A 31 2.12 -0.43 -6.86
CA SER A 31 1.95 0.92 -7.40
C SER A 31 3.31 1.61 -7.42
N ASN A 32 3.53 2.45 -8.44
CA ASN A 32 4.71 3.32 -8.48
C ASN A 32 4.55 4.50 -7.51
N GLU A 33 3.33 4.73 -7.01
CA GLU A 33 3.05 5.74 -6.00
C GLU A 33 3.73 5.41 -4.67
N ILE A 34 4.31 6.43 -4.07
CA ILE A 34 4.96 6.37 -2.77
C ILE A 34 3.98 6.91 -1.74
N TYR A 35 3.87 6.17 -0.64
CA TYR A 35 3.02 6.52 0.48
C TYR A 35 3.85 6.58 1.75
N THR A 36 3.53 7.50 2.64
CA THR A 36 4.17 7.64 3.94
C THR A 36 3.22 7.15 5.03
N ILE A 37 3.74 6.40 6.00
CA ILE A 37 2.93 5.91 7.11
C ILE A 37 2.76 7.02 8.14
N LEU A 38 1.52 7.41 8.38
CA LEU A 38 1.16 8.41 9.40
C LEU A 38 0.82 7.78 10.74
N LYS A 39 0.14 6.62 10.72
CA LYS A 39 -0.33 5.97 11.94
C LYS A 39 -0.35 4.47 11.79
N ARG A 40 0.04 3.79 12.86
CA ARG A 40 -0.07 2.33 13.00
C ARG A 40 -1.25 2.00 13.90
N ASN A 41 -2.15 1.16 13.40
CA ASN A 41 -3.16 0.46 14.19
C ASN A 41 -2.75 -1.02 14.33
N VAL A 42 -3.55 -1.80 15.08
CA VAL A 42 -3.25 -3.20 15.39
C VAL A 42 -3.05 -4.05 14.12
N ASN A 43 -3.95 -3.92 13.13
CA ASN A 43 -3.92 -4.69 11.88
C ASN A 43 -3.89 -3.82 10.61
N SER A 44 -3.80 -2.50 10.75
CA SER A 44 -3.84 -1.57 9.63
C SER A 44 -2.91 -0.38 9.82
N TYR A 45 -2.56 0.27 8.73
CA TYR A 45 -1.77 1.48 8.69
C TYR A 45 -2.56 2.58 7.99
N THR A 46 -2.55 3.78 8.56
CA THR A 46 -2.97 4.98 7.87
C THR A 46 -1.77 5.50 7.10
N ILE A 47 -1.93 5.58 5.79
CA ILE A 47 -0.91 6.06 4.87
C ILE A 47 -1.38 7.31 4.16
N GLU A 48 -0.45 8.14 3.73
CA GLU A 48 -0.68 9.34 2.96
C GLU A 48 0.15 9.30 1.67
N ASN A 49 -0.49 9.58 0.54
CA ASN A 49 0.20 9.65 -0.74
C ASN A 49 1.00 10.96 -0.82
N GLU A 50 2.29 10.88 -1.14
CA GLU A 50 3.16 12.06 -1.21
C GLU A 50 2.76 13.05 -2.32
N GLU A 51 2.19 12.58 -3.42
CA GLU A 51 1.83 13.43 -4.57
C GLU A 51 0.44 14.06 -4.41
N THR A 52 -0.52 13.30 -3.90
CA THR A 52 -1.93 13.72 -3.85
C THR A 52 -2.39 14.14 -2.46
N ASN A 53 -1.55 14.01 -1.42
CA ASN A 53 -1.91 14.21 0.00
C ASN A 53 -3.18 13.45 0.43
N LYS A 54 -3.54 12.39 -0.30
CA LYS A 54 -4.71 11.57 0.01
C LYS A 54 -4.35 10.54 1.06
N ARG A 55 -5.20 10.44 2.07
CA ARG A 55 -5.07 9.45 3.14
C ARG A 55 -5.86 8.20 2.84
N LYS A 56 -5.28 7.04 3.12
CA LYS A 56 -5.92 5.73 2.98
C LYS A 56 -5.57 4.84 4.17
N SER A 57 -6.50 3.97 4.55
CA SER A 57 -6.25 2.90 5.52
C SER A 57 -5.99 1.61 4.75
N VAL A 58 -4.88 0.92 5.06
CA VAL A 58 -4.45 -0.29 4.36
C VAL A 58 -3.97 -1.35 5.34
N THR A 59 -4.09 -2.62 4.95
CA THR A 59 -3.61 -3.73 5.76
C THR A 59 -2.11 -3.95 5.56
N VAL A 60 -1.44 -4.54 6.56
CA VAL A 60 0.01 -4.84 6.49
C VAL A 60 0.37 -5.74 5.29
N ASN A 61 -0.56 -6.57 4.83
CA ASN A 61 -0.35 -7.49 3.71
C ASN A 61 -0.37 -6.80 2.34
N GLN A 62 -0.84 -5.55 2.28
CA GLN A 62 -0.94 -4.77 1.06
C GLN A 62 0.19 -3.74 0.91
N ILE A 63 1.08 -3.63 1.89
CA ILE A 63 2.18 -2.66 1.87
C ILE A 63 3.53 -3.36 1.67
N LYS A 64 4.41 -2.72 0.90
CA LYS A 64 5.81 -3.11 0.76
C LYS A 64 6.68 -1.91 1.07
N MET A 65 7.58 -2.06 2.03
CA MET A 65 8.54 -1.03 2.38
C MET A 65 9.50 -0.76 1.22
N ILE A 66 9.84 0.51 1.02
CA ILE A 66 10.89 0.95 0.13
C ILE A 66 12.13 1.19 1.01
N PRO A 67 13.28 0.58 0.72
CA PRO A 67 14.53 0.89 1.41
C PRO A 67 15.04 2.30 1.08
#